data_AF-A0A9P6XFD2-F1
#
_entry.id   AF-A0A9P6XFD2-F1
#
_cell.length_a   1.000
_cell.length_b   1.000
_cell.length_c   1.000
_cell.angle_alpha   90.00
_cell.angle_beta   90.00
_cell.angle_gamma   90.00
#
_symmetry.space_group_name_H-M   'P 1'
#
loop_
_entity.id
_entity.type
_entity.pdbx_description
1 polymer ?
#
loop_
_entity_poly.entity_id
_entity_poly.type
_entity_poly.pdbx_seq_one_letter_code
_entity_poly.pdbx_strand_id
1 'polypeptide(L)'
;MSARDQMQYIKVVLILCSCFFAYGTFWSDWSFDYYFLWANLSEHPTAVSRATLYYTNQLNVPNIIKYIPFANLLIAAVGFAAGLANMTDGNILFDGASLVLMLFAISTYASSVKPGMMAISETTDEKEIITNLKNIAAAHFIIVLAITGIIGLQITYYVLTKRADNAELAATKKTDTKKTN
;
A
#
# COMPACT_ATOMS: atom_id res chain seq x y z
N MET A 1 9.72 -20.75 -19.45
CA MET A 1 9.46 -20.19 -18.11
C MET A 1 8.87 -21.31 -17.28
N SER A 2 9.49 -21.67 -16.16
CA SER A 2 9.01 -22.73 -15.28
C SER A 2 7.70 -22.33 -14.62
N ALA A 3 6.88 -23.30 -14.19
CA ALA A 3 5.65 -23.02 -13.43
C ALA A 3 5.95 -22.24 -12.12
N ARG A 4 7.14 -22.47 -11.55
CA ARG A 4 7.65 -21.72 -10.38
C ARG A 4 7.86 -20.24 -10.72
N ASP A 5 8.47 -19.94 -11.86
CA ASP A 5 8.76 -18.57 -12.29
C ASP A 5 7.46 -17.82 -12.58
N GLN A 6 6.50 -18.47 -13.26
CA GLN A 6 5.17 -17.91 -13.49
C GLN A 6 4.49 -17.51 -12.17
N MET A 7 4.57 -18.36 -11.15
CA MET A 7 4.03 -18.07 -9.83
C MET A 7 4.74 -16.88 -9.15
N GLN A 8 6.06 -16.74 -9.32
CA GLN A 8 6.80 -15.58 -8.80
C GLN A 8 6.40 -14.26 -9.48
N TYR A 9 6.15 -14.28 -10.79
CA TYR A 9 5.66 -13.09 -11.49
C TYR A 9 4.22 -12.75 -11.11
N ILE A 10 3.35 -13.76 -10.99
CA ILE A 10 1.95 -13.56 -10.59
C ILE A 10 1.87 -12.92 -9.20
N LYS A 11 2.64 -13.38 -8.21
CA LYS A 11 2.62 -12.76 -6.86
C LYS A 11 2.97 -11.27 -6.89
N VAL A 12 4.00 -10.89 -7.65
CA VAL A 12 4.47 -9.50 -7.74
C VAL A 12 3.37 -8.65 -8.37
N VAL A 13 2.73 -9.14 -9.43
CA VAL A 13 1.63 -8.44 -10.09
C VAL A 13 0.43 -8.27 -9.14
N LEU A 14 0.05 -9.30 -8.38
CA LEU A 14 -1.06 -9.20 -7.41
C LEU A 14 -0.76 -8.17 -6.31
N ILE A 15 0.43 -8.20 -5.73
CA ILE A 15 0.83 -7.27 -4.67
C ILE A 15 0.89 -5.84 -5.23
N LEU A 16 1.54 -5.63 -6.38
CA LEU A 16 1.64 -4.30 -6.99
C LEU A 16 0.28 -3.75 -7.39
N CYS A 17 -0.60 -4.56 -7.99
CA CYS A 17 -1.96 -4.17 -8.34
C CYS A 17 -2.72 -3.66 -7.10
N SER A 18 -2.63 -4.42 -6.00
CA SER A 18 -3.28 -4.05 -4.74
C SER A 18 -2.71 -2.77 -4.13
N CYS A 19 -1.38 -2.60 -4.18
CA CYS A 19 -0.72 -1.39 -3.71
C CYS A 19 -1.09 -0.16 -4.55
N PHE A 20 -1.15 -0.26 -5.88
CA PHE A 20 -1.55 0.86 -6.74
C PHE A 20 -3.01 1.24 -6.57
N PHE A 21 -3.89 0.27 -6.35
CA PHE A 21 -5.28 0.56 -5.98
C PHE A 21 -5.35 1.36 -4.67
N ALA A 22 -4.67 0.90 -3.62
CA ALA A 22 -4.62 1.59 -2.33
C ALA A 22 -3.96 2.98 -2.44
N TYR A 23 -2.92 3.10 -3.27
CA TYR A 23 -2.29 4.40 -3.53
C TYR A 23 -3.29 5.37 -4.16
N GLY A 24 -4.11 4.92 -5.11
CA GLY A 24 -5.18 5.70 -5.70
C GLY A 24 -6.23 6.18 -4.70
N THR A 25 -6.58 5.34 -3.71
CA THR A 25 -7.54 5.76 -2.66
C THR A 25 -6.96 6.86 -1.77
N PHE A 26 -5.74 6.70 -1.28
CA PHE A 26 -5.09 7.73 -0.46
C PHE A 26 -4.74 8.99 -1.24
N TRP A 27 -4.51 8.87 -2.56
CA TRP A 27 -4.36 10.03 -3.43
C TRP A 27 -5.63 10.87 -3.53
N SER A 28 -6.81 10.24 -3.48
CA SER A 28 -8.08 10.97 -3.39
C SER A 28 -8.18 11.73 -2.07
N ASP A 29 -7.83 11.08 -0.95
CA ASP A 29 -7.84 11.68 0.40
C ASP A 29 -6.86 12.85 0.52
N TRP A 30 -5.74 12.81 -0.22
CA TRP A 30 -4.74 13.88 -0.26
C TRP A 30 -5.31 15.25 -0.60
N SER A 31 -6.38 15.31 -1.39
CA SER A 31 -7.07 16.56 -1.74
C SER A 31 -7.61 17.32 -0.52
N PHE A 32 -7.78 16.63 0.61
CA PHE A 32 -8.19 17.21 1.89
C PHE A 32 -7.00 17.27 2.86
N ASP A 33 -6.21 16.20 2.96
CA ASP A 33 -5.08 16.10 3.89
C ASP A 33 -3.97 17.13 3.66
N TYR A 34 -3.77 17.55 2.40
CA TYR A 34 -2.76 18.54 2.03
C TYR A 34 -2.84 19.81 2.89
N TYR A 35 -4.06 20.28 3.17
CA TYR A 35 -4.29 21.52 3.92
C TYR A 35 -3.87 21.43 5.38
N PHE A 36 -3.82 20.22 5.95
CA PHE A 36 -3.50 20.02 7.36
C PHE A 36 -2.01 19.73 7.59
N LEU A 37 -1.30 19.31 6.54
CA LEU A 37 0.13 18.98 6.59
C LEU A 37 1.02 20.11 6.04
N TRP A 38 0.62 20.74 4.94
CA TRP A 38 1.52 21.58 4.14
C TRP A 38 1.01 23.00 3.87
N ALA A 39 -0.29 23.27 4.05
CA ALA A 39 -0.86 24.58 3.80
C ALA A 39 -1.09 25.39 5.08
N ASN A 40 -1.16 26.71 4.93
CA ASN A 40 -1.61 27.60 6.00
C ASN A 40 -3.14 27.62 6.06
N LEU A 41 -3.70 27.11 7.15
CA LEU A 41 -5.16 27.02 7.32
C LEU A 41 -5.84 28.41 7.33
N SER A 42 -5.11 29.46 7.72
CA SER A 42 -5.58 30.86 7.69
C SER A 42 -5.90 31.37 6.28
N GLU A 43 -5.23 30.82 5.26
CA GLU A 43 -5.45 31.17 3.85
C GLU A 43 -6.62 30.37 3.24
N HIS A 44 -7.10 29.34 3.95
CA HIS A 44 -8.11 28.41 3.46
C HIS A 44 -9.22 28.17 4.49
N PRO A 45 -10.10 29.16 4.73
CA PRO A 45 -11.11 29.10 5.78
C PRO A 45 -12.14 27.96 5.59
N THR A 46 -12.35 27.48 4.37
CA THR A 46 -13.29 26.38 4.07
C THR A 46 -12.65 25.00 4.14
N ALA A 47 -11.34 24.88 4.41
CA ALA A 47 -10.65 23.59 4.40
C ALA A 47 -11.17 22.64 5.49
N VAL A 48 -11.38 23.18 6.70
CA VAL A 48 -11.89 22.42 7.86
C VAL A 48 -13.28 21.87 7.56
N SER A 49 -14.24 22.72 7.21
CA SER A 49 -15.62 22.31 6.96
C SER A 49 -15.75 21.29 5.82
N ARG A 50 -14.96 21.44 4.74
CA ARG A 50 -14.93 20.49 3.63
C ARG A 50 -14.37 19.14 4.04
N ALA A 51 -13.26 19.12 4.76
CA ALA A 51 -12.62 17.87 5.21
C ALA A 51 -13.48 17.15 6.25
N THR A 52 -14.07 17.88 7.20
CA THR A 52 -15.06 17.35 8.15
C THR A 52 -16.21 16.67 7.43
N LEU A 53 -16.85 17.38 6.49
CA LEU A 53 -17.96 16.81 5.72
C LEU A 53 -17.54 15.55 4.95
N TYR A 54 -16.35 15.56 4.32
CA TYR A 54 -15.81 14.42 3.60
C TYR A 54 -15.64 13.18 4.50
N TYR A 55 -14.93 13.30 5.61
CA TYR A 55 -14.64 12.18 6.50
C TYR A 55 -15.88 11.69 7.26
N THR A 56 -16.78 12.58 7.66
CA THR A 56 -18.06 12.18 8.27
C THR A 56 -18.96 11.45 7.27
N ASN A 57 -18.98 11.88 6.00
CA ASN A 57 -19.74 11.16 4.97
C ASN A 57 -19.14 9.78 4.69
N GLN A 58 -17.82 9.62 4.77
CA GLN A 58 -17.14 8.34 4.60
C GLN A 58 -17.57 7.29 5.65
N LEU A 59 -17.86 7.71 6.88
CA LEU A 59 -18.42 6.83 7.91
C LEU A 59 -19.83 6.33 7.57
N ASN A 60 -20.64 7.20 6.97
CA ASN A 60 -22.04 6.96 6.63
C ASN A 60 -22.26 6.27 5.29
N VAL A 61 -21.18 5.95 4.57
CA VAL A 61 -21.26 5.30 3.26
C VAL A 61 -21.90 3.89 3.37
N PRO A 62 -22.66 3.43 2.35
CA PRO A 62 -23.25 2.10 2.34
C PRO A 62 -22.20 0.99 2.51
N ASN A 63 -22.57 -0.08 3.23
CA ASN A 63 -21.64 -1.16 3.58
C ASN A 63 -20.94 -1.80 2.36
N ILE A 64 -21.58 -1.79 1.19
CA ILE A 64 -20.99 -2.34 -0.05
C ILE A 64 -19.66 -1.68 -0.41
N ILE A 65 -19.54 -0.36 -0.21
CA ILE A 65 -18.32 0.39 -0.55
C ILE A 65 -17.23 0.11 0.50
N LYS A 66 -17.61 -0.16 1.76
CA LYS A 66 -16.67 -0.52 2.83
C LYS A 66 -15.96 -1.86 2.58
N TYR A 67 -16.53 -2.73 1.75
CA TYR A 67 -15.91 -4.01 1.37
C TYR A 67 -14.89 -3.90 0.24
N ILE A 68 -14.87 -2.78 -0.51
CA ILE A 68 -13.93 -2.62 -1.64
C ILE A 68 -12.46 -2.63 -1.17
N PRO A 69 -12.05 -1.86 -0.14
CA PRO A 69 -10.69 -1.93 0.38
C PRO A 69 -10.34 -3.32 0.95
N PHE A 70 -11.32 -4.01 1.52
CA PHE A 70 -11.13 -5.37 2.03
C PHE A 70 -10.87 -6.38 0.90
N ALA A 71 -11.63 -6.31 -0.20
CA ALA A 71 -11.38 -7.12 -1.38
C ALA A 71 -9.99 -6.85 -1.98
N ASN A 72 -9.57 -5.58 -2.02
CA ASN A 72 -8.22 -5.22 -2.43
C ASN A 72 -7.14 -5.84 -1.52
N LEU A 73 -7.37 -5.85 -0.21
CA LEU A 73 -6.46 -6.47 0.75
C LEU A 73 -6.36 -7.98 0.57
N LEU A 74 -7.47 -8.66 0.23
CA LEU A 74 -7.45 -10.09 -0.08
C LEU A 74 -6.56 -10.41 -1.30
N ILE A 75 -6.54 -9.55 -2.32
CA ILE A 75 -5.67 -9.71 -3.49
C ILE A 75 -4.18 -9.67 -3.06
N ALA A 76 -3.80 -8.70 -2.21
CA ALA A 76 -2.45 -8.65 -1.66
C ALA A 76 -2.14 -9.88 -0.79
N ALA A 77 -3.09 -10.32 0.04
CA ALA A 77 -2.91 -11.49 0.90
C ALA A 77 -2.66 -12.77 0.10
N VAL A 78 -3.37 -12.97 -1.02
CA VAL A 78 -3.12 -14.10 -1.94
C VAL A 78 -1.72 -14.01 -2.55
N GLY A 79 -1.28 -12.81 -2.95
CA GLY A 79 0.07 -12.58 -3.46
C GLY A 79 1.15 -12.93 -2.42
N PHE A 80 1.00 -12.46 -1.18
CA PHE A 80 1.94 -12.78 -0.09
C PHE A 80 1.94 -14.27 0.26
N ALA A 81 0.77 -14.92 0.31
CA ALA A 81 0.67 -16.34 0.57
C ALA A 81 1.37 -17.18 -0.52
N ALA A 82 1.19 -16.83 -1.79
CA ALA A 82 1.87 -17.49 -2.91
C ALA A 82 3.40 -17.31 -2.85
N GLY A 83 3.88 -16.15 -2.40
CA GLY A 83 5.32 -15.90 -2.19
C GLY A 83 5.91 -16.72 -1.05
N LEU A 84 5.25 -16.69 0.11
CA LEU A 84 5.68 -17.42 1.32
C LEU A 84 5.64 -18.93 1.13
N ALA A 85 4.69 -19.48 0.37
CA ALA A 85 4.62 -20.91 0.09
C ALA A 85 5.85 -21.48 -0.63
N ASN A 86 6.60 -20.63 -1.35
CA ASN A 86 7.80 -21.05 -2.08
C ASN A 86 9.11 -20.87 -1.27
N MET A 87 9.06 -20.31 -0.06
CA MET A 87 10.13 -20.21 0.97
C MET A 87 11.59 -19.99 0.48
N THR A 88 11.82 -19.32 -0.65
CA THR A 88 13.18 -18.93 -1.06
C THR A 88 13.69 -17.79 -0.18
N ASP A 89 15.00 -17.69 0.04
CA ASP A 89 15.61 -16.62 0.86
C ASP A 89 15.19 -15.20 0.40
N GLY A 90 15.08 -14.99 -0.92
CA GLY A 90 14.59 -13.74 -1.49
C GLY A 90 13.13 -13.48 -1.14
N ASN A 91 12.26 -14.48 -1.24
CA ASN A 91 10.85 -14.33 -0.87
C ASN A 91 10.68 -14.01 0.62
N ILE A 92 11.44 -14.66 1.49
CA ILE A 92 11.37 -14.39 2.93
C ILE A 92 11.75 -12.95 3.23
N LEU A 93 12.84 -12.44 2.64
CA LEU A 93 13.28 -11.07 2.87
C LEU A 93 12.31 -10.03 2.29
N PHE A 94 11.98 -10.14 1.00
CA PHE A 94 11.20 -9.11 0.32
C PHE A 94 9.70 -9.21 0.61
N ASP A 95 9.12 -10.41 0.60
CA ASP A 95 7.69 -10.60 0.90
C ASP A 95 7.43 -10.48 2.40
N GLY A 96 8.36 -10.95 3.26
CA GLY A 96 8.25 -10.79 4.71
C GLY A 96 8.29 -9.33 5.15
N ALA A 97 9.25 -8.54 4.65
CA ALA A 97 9.30 -7.11 4.93
C ALA A 97 8.05 -6.37 4.39
N SER A 98 7.59 -6.76 3.20
CA SER A 98 6.34 -6.21 2.62
C SER A 98 5.12 -6.53 3.47
N LEU A 99 5.03 -7.74 4.04
CA LEU A 99 3.96 -8.14 4.94
C LEU A 99 3.95 -7.31 6.23
N VAL A 100 5.14 -7.06 6.81
CA VAL A 100 5.28 -6.20 8.00
C VAL A 100 4.81 -4.77 7.70
N LEU A 101 5.22 -4.20 6.56
CA LEU A 101 4.75 -2.88 6.13
C LEU A 101 3.23 -2.83 5.90
N MET A 102 2.66 -3.90 5.33
CA MET A 102 1.21 -3.99 5.12
C MET A 102 0.46 -4.05 6.46
N LEU A 103 0.93 -4.88 7.41
CA LEU A 103 0.34 -4.95 8.75
C LEU A 103 0.46 -3.61 9.48
N PHE A 104 1.61 -2.95 9.38
CA PHE A 104 1.80 -1.61 9.94
C PHE A 104 0.79 -0.61 9.38
N ALA A 105 0.60 -0.56 8.06
CA ALA A 105 -0.40 0.30 7.43
C ALA A 105 -1.84 0.02 7.91
N ILE A 106 -2.22 -1.25 8.02
CA ILE A 106 -3.55 -1.66 8.53
C ILE A 106 -3.71 -1.24 9.99
N SER A 107 -2.70 -1.47 10.82
CA SER A 107 -2.70 -1.06 12.23
C SER A 107 -2.84 0.45 12.37
N THR A 108 -2.07 1.24 11.62
CA THR A 108 -2.17 2.71 11.62
C THR A 108 -3.56 3.20 11.19
N TYR A 109 -4.17 2.58 10.18
CA TYR A 109 -5.54 2.91 9.78
C TYR A 109 -6.54 2.61 10.91
N ALA A 110 -6.42 1.45 11.55
CA ALA A 110 -7.31 1.02 12.62
C ALA A 110 -7.14 1.85 13.92
N SER A 111 -5.91 2.26 14.25
CA SER A 111 -5.59 2.97 15.50
C SER A 111 -5.74 4.49 15.42
N SER A 112 -5.61 5.07 14.22
CA SER A 112 -5.50 6.53 14.07
C SER A 112 -6.56 7.08 13.12
N VAL A 113 -6.71 6.52 11.93
CA VAL A 113 -7.64 7.05 10.92
C VAL A 113 -9.10 6.82 11.35
N LYS A 114 -9.47 5.56 11.63
CA LYS A 114 -10.85 5.22 12.00
C LYS A 114 -11.34 5.93 13.27
N PRO A 115 -10.56 5.96 14.38
CA PRO A 115 -10.96 6.71 15.57
C PRO A 115 -11.00 8.22 15.34
N GLY A 116 -10.06 8.77 14.55
CA GLY A 116 -10.06 10.19 14.19
C GLY A 116 -11.34 10.60 13.45
N MET A 117 -11.79 9.78 12.48
CA MET A 117 -13.05 10.04 11.77
C MET A 117 -14.25 10.00 12.72
N MET A 118 -14.28 9.05 13.66
CA MET A 118 -15.35 8.96 14.68
C MET A 118 -15.38 10.19 15.57
N ALA A 119 -14.21 10.62 16.08
CA ALA A 119 -14.09 11.79 16.95
C ALA A 119 -14.61 13.08 16.26
N ILE A 120 -14.27 13.27 14.98
CA ILE A 120 -14.76 14.42 14.19
C ILE A 120 -16.29 14.40 14.01
N SER A 121 -16.90 13.22 13.99
CA SER A 121 -18.35 13.07 13.85
C SER A 121 -19.12 13.33 15.16
N GLU A 122 -18.46 13.23 16.31
CA GLU A 122 -19.09 13.33 17.64
C GLU A 122 -18.89 14.70 18.28
N THR A 123 -17.78 15.37 17.99
CA THR A 123 -17.46 16.68 18.56
C THR A 123 -17.97 17.85 17.71
N THR A 124 -18.23 18.97 18.38
CA THR A 124 -18.56 20.25 17.74
C THR A 124 -17.48 21.32 18.00
N ASP A 125 -16.45 21.00 18.79
CA ASP A 125 -15.33 21.90 19.02
C ASP A 125 -14.38 21.91 17.81
N GLU A 126 -14.30 23.07 17.15
CA GLU A 126 -13.46 23.29 15.98
C GLU A 126 -11.98 22.96 16.25
N LYS A 127 -11.45 23.24 17.45
CA LYS A 127 -10.05 22.94 17.77
C LYS A 127 -9.79 21.45 17.83
N GLU A 128 -10.73 20.70 18.38
CA GLU A 128 -10.66 19.24 18.44
C GLU A 128 -10.79 18.61 17.05
N ILE A 129 -11.69 19.14 16.22
CA ILE A 129 -11.84 18.73 14.81
C ILE A 129 -10.53 18.92 14.06
N ILE A 130 -9.91 20.11 14.15
CA ILE A 130 -8.64 20.41 13.46
C ILE A 130 -7.54 19.47 13.94
N THR A 131 -7.48 19.17 15.24
CA THR A 131 -6.48 18.25 15.80
C THR A 131 -6.66 16.84 15.25
N ASN A 132 -7.88 16.34 15.21
CA ASN A 132 -8.17 15.01 14.65
C ASN A 132 -7.92 14.96 13.14
N LEU A 133 -8.26 16.00 12.37
CA LEU A 133 -7.97 16.08 10.94
C LEU A 133 -6.46 16.05 10.66
N LYS A 134 -5.65 16.73 11.47
CA LYS A 134 -4.17 16.64 11.39
C LYS A 134 -3.67 15.22 11.67
N ASN A 135 -4.25 14.55 12.66
CA ASN A 135 -3.88 13.16 13.00
C ASN A 135 -4.23 12.19 11.87
N ILE A 136 -5.40 12.34 11.24
CA ILE A 136 -5.80 11.54 10.05
C ILE A 136 -4.82 11.78 8.91
N ALA A 137 -4.53 13.04 8.58
CA ALA A 137 -3.63 13.40 7.49
C ALA A 137 -2.22 12.82 7.69
N ALA A 138 -1.69 12.92 8.92
CA ALA A 138 -0.40 12.33 9.27
C ALA A 138 -0.41 10.79 9.14
N ALA A 139 -1.50 10.14 9.58
CA ALA A 139 -1.65 8.69 9.45
C ALA A 139 -1.72 8.25 7.98
N HIS A 140 -2.49 8.93 7.13
CA HIS A 140 -2.52 8.67 5.69
C HIS A 140 -1.15 8.82 5.04
N PHE A 141 -0.41 9.87 5.40
CA PHE A 141 0.95 10.06 4.89
C PHE A 141 1.87 8.89 5.26
N ILE A 142 1.85 8.42 6.51
CA ILE A 142 2.63 7.27 6.96
C ILE A 142 2.21 5.99 6.22
N ILE A 143 0.92 5.76 6.02
CA ILE A 143 0.40 4.61 5.26
C ILE A 143 0.91 4.64 3.82
N VAL A 144 0.88 5.80 3.15
CA VAL A 144 1.40 5.97 1.79
C VAL A 144 2.89 5.68 1.72
N LEU A 145 3.68 6.08 2.73
CA LEU A 145 5.10 5.71 2.81
C LEU A 145 5.30 4.20 2.95
N ALA A 146 4.50 3.52 3.78
CA ALA A 146 4.56 2.07 3.92
C ALA A 146 4.22 1.35 2.60
N ILE A 147 3.16 1.79 1.90
CA ILE A 147 2.77 1.26 0.58
C ILE A 147 3.88 1.49 -0.45
N THR A 148 4.49 2.68 -0.45
CA THR A 148 5.62 3.00 -1.33
C THR A 148 6.81 2.08 -1.05
N GLY A 149 7.08 1.77 0.22
CA GLY A 149 8.07 0.79 0.63
C GLY A 149 7.79 -0.61 0.07
N ILE A 150 6.53 -1.07 0.13
CA ILE A 150 6.11 -2.35 -0.46
C ILE A 150 6.36 -2.36 -1.96
N ILE A 151 5.94 -1.32 -2.68
CA ILE A 151 6.15 -1.20 -4.13
C ILE A 151 7.64 -1.29 -4.45
N GLY A 152 8.48 -0.56 -3.72
CA GLY A 152 9.93 -0.58 -3.88
C GLY A 152 10.54 -1.97 -3.67
N LEU A 153 10.11 -2.68 -2.62
CA LEU A 153 10.56 -4.05 -2.34
C LEU A 153 10.16 -5.02 -3.46
N GLN A 154 8.93 -4.93 -3.96
CA GLN A 154 8.42 -5.83 -5.01
C GLN A 154 9.07 -5.58 -6.38
N ILE A 155 9.32 -4.31 -6.72
CA ILE A 155 10.08 -3.95 -7.93
C ILE A 155 11.52 -4.44 -7.81
N THR A 156 12.16 -4.23 -6.65
CA THR A 156 13.53 -4.68 -6.40
C THR A 156 13.64 -6.19 -6.54
N TYR A 157 12.71 -6.93 -5.93
CA TYR A 157 12.60 -8.37 -6.09
C TYR A 157 12.50 -8.79 -7.56
N TYR A 158 11.59 -8.19 -8.33
CA TYR A 158 11.42 -8.49 -9.77
C TYR A 158 12.71 -8.26 -10.56
N VAL A 159 13.39 -7.13 -10.34
CA VAL A 159 14.63 -6.79 -11.04
C VAL A 159 15.75 -7.79 -10.69
N LEU A 160 15.89 -8.18 -9.42
CA LEU A 160 16.90 -9.14 -9.00
C LEU A 160 16.65 -10.53 -9.59
N THR A 161 15.43 -11.03 -9.53
CA THR A 161 15.05 -12.33 -10.11
C THR A 161 15.28 -12.35 -11.62
N LYS A 162 14.86 -11.30 -12.33
CA LYS A 162 15.09 -11.20 -13.79
C LYS A 162 16.56 -11.16 -14.17
N ARG A 163 17.41 -10.52 -13.34
CA ARG A 163 18.86 -10.50 -13.55
C ARG A 163 19.49 -11.88 -13.32
N ALA A 164 19.01 -12.63 -12.34
CA ALA A 164 19.44 -13.99 -12.09
C ALA A 164 19.09 -14.91 -13.27
N ASP A 165 17.83 -14.88 -13.74
CA ASP A 165 17.36 -15.67 -14.90
C ASP A 165 18.22 -15.40 -16.15
N ASN A 166 18.51 -14.12 -16.44
CA ASN A 166 19.33 -13.73 -17.58
C ASN A 166 20.78 -14.24 -17.48
N ALA A 167 21.35 -14.28 -16.27
CA ALA A 167 22.70 -14.77 -16.03
C ALA A 167 22.78 -16.30 -16.22
N GLU A 168 21.78 -17.05 -15.76
CA GLU A 168 21.69 -18.50 -15.97
C GLU A 168 21.56 -18.86 -17.45
N LEU A 169 20.71 -18.15 -18.21
CA LEU A 169 20.56 -18.34 -19.65
C LEU A 169 21.87 -18.10 -20.41
N ALA A 170 22.65 -17.10 -20.01
CA ALA A 170 23.94 -16.81 -20.61
C ALA A 170 24.99 -17.91 -20.31
N ALA A 171 24.95 -18.51 -19.12
CA ALA A 171 25.85 -19.60 -18.73
C ALA A 171 25.53 -20.90 -19.50
N THR A 172 24.26 -21.25 -19.65
CA THR A 172 23.82 -22.43 -20.41
C THR A 172 24.22 -22.32 -21.87
N LYS A 173 24.00 -21.16 -22.51
CA LYS A 173 24.37 -20.93 -23.91
C LYS A 173 25.88 -21.08 -24.16
N LYS A 174 26.73 -20.62 -23.22
CA LYS A 174 28.19 -20.81 -23.28
C LYS A 174 28.58 -22.28 -23.17
N THR A 175 27.86 -23.04 -22.36
CA THR A 175 28.11 -24.48 -22.13
C THR A 175 27.74 -25.30 -23.36
N ASP A 176 26.61 -25.02 -24.00
CA ASP A 176 26.18 -25.70 -25.22
C ASP A 176 27.13 -25.43 -26.38
N THR A 177 27.60 -24.18 -26.53
CA THR A 177 28.59 -23.79 -27.55
C THR A 177 29.92 -24.55 -27.38
N LYS A 178 30.30 -24.90 -26.14
CA LYS A 178 31.54 -25.63 -25.84
C LYS A 178 31.43 -27.14 -26.09
N LYS A 179 30.21 -27.71 -26.12
CA LYS A 179 29.98 -29.15 -26.40
C LYS A 179 29.85 -29.45 -27.89
N THR A 180 29.59 -28.44 -28.72
CA THR A 180 29.46 -28.56 -30.19
C THR A 180 30.76 -28.32 -30.96
N ASN A 181 31.84 -27.95 -30.26
CA ASN A 181 33.22 -27.87 -30.79
C ASN A 181 34.06 -28.97 -30.16
#